data_AF-A0A2G8K9H5-F1
#
_entry.id   AF-A0A2G8K9H5-F1
#
_cell.length_a   1.000
_cell.length_b   1.000
_cell.length_c   1.000
_cell.angle_alpha   90.00
_cell.angle_beta   90.00
_cell.angle_gamma   90.00
#
_symmetry.space_group_name_H-M   'P 1'
#
loop_
_entity.id
_entity.type
_entity.pdbx_description
1 polymer ?
#
loop_
_entity_poly.entity_id
_entity_poly.type
_entity_poly.pdbx_seq_one_letter_code
_entity_poly.pdbx_strand_id
1 'polypeptide(L)'
;MDPSIRKIWDSAKRSSFLKFGFPLLILIVGGSFGLKEFRTLRYEIIDKRRKVDPETEAEHNPRRKTEKVSIESEYQKLQGQNLDDWRNIRGPRPWENSKEFQEILRQHKEEDQRRAEKVWKKPAS
;
A
#
# COMPACT_ATOMS: atom_id res chain seq x y z
N MET A 1 25.29 -17.17 47.95
CA MET A 1 25.32 -18.09 46.79
C MET A 1 25.72 -19.46 47.33
N ASP A 2 24.82 -20.44 47.25
CA ASP A 2 25.02 -21.77 47.81
C ASP A 2 26.27 -22.45 47.18
N PRO A 3 27.18 -23.05 47.98
CA PRO A 3 28.35 -23.77 47.47
C PRO A 3 28.01 -24.89 46.48
N SER A 4 26.81 -25.45 46.56
CA SER A 4 26.29 -26.48 45.65
C SER A 4 26.13 -25.96 44.22
N ILE A 5 25.68 -24.71 44.08
CA ILE A 5 25.46 -24.06 42.78
C ILE A 5 26.79 -23.72 42.09
N ARG A 6 27.82 -23.37 42.88
CA ARG A 6 29.16 -23.08 42.35
C ARG A 6 29.81 -24.32 41.72
N LYS A 7 29.71 -25.47 42.39
CA LYS A 7 30.19 -26.76 41.84
C LYS A 7 29.56 -27.11 40.50
N ILE A 8 28.25 -26.87 40.35
CA ILE A 8 27.52 -27.12 39.10
C ILE A 8 28.01 -26.18 37.99
N TRP A 9 28.21 -24.89 38.31
CA TRP A 9 28.75 -23.91 37.36
C TRP A 9 30.17 -24.23 36.90
N ASP A 10 31.04 -24.65 37.82
CA ASP A 10 32.42 -25.02 37.51
C ASP A 10 32.49 -26.31 36.67
N SER A 11 31.60 -27.27 36.94
CA SER A 11 31.47 -28.50 36.14
C SER A 11 30.92 -28.22 34.74
N ALA A 12 29.91 -27.36 34.62
CA ALA A 12 29.36 -26.92 33.34
C ALA A 12 30.40 -26.15 32.49
N LYS A 13 31.19 -25.28 33.14
CA LYS A 13 32.38 -24.62 32.57
C LYS A 13 33.56 -25.55 32.33
N ARG A 14 33.47 -26.86 32.58
CA ARG A 14 34.54 -27.80 32.20
C ARG A 14 34.24 -28.49 30.89
N SER A 15 32.97 -28.79 30.61
CA SER A 15 32.57 -29.43 29.35
C SER A 15 32.57 -28.44 28.18
N SER A 16 33.22 -28.79 27.08
CA SER A 16 33.21 -27.95 25.86
C SER A 16 31.83 -27.91 25.20
N PHE A 17 31.08 -29.01 25.27
CA PHE A 17 29.74 -29.11 24.67
C PHE A 17 28.73 -28.13 25.30
N LEU A 18 28.68 -28.00 26.63
CA LEU A 18 27.74 -27.07 27.28
C LEU A 18 28.15 -25.61 27.08
N LYS A 19 29.45 -25.30 27.00
CA LYS A 19 29.92 -23.92 26.75
C LYS A 19 29.47 -23.38 25.41
N PHE A 20 29.55 -24.20 24.36
CA PHE A 20 29.24 -23.78 23.00
C PHE A 20 27.81 -24.13 22.58
N GLY A 21 27.26 -25.23 23.09
CA GLY A 21 25.91 -25.70 22.78
C GLY A 21 24.81 -24.96 23.53
N PHE A 22 25.04 -24.53 24.78
CA PHE A 22 24.02 -23.82 25.56
C PHE A 22 23.68 -22.44 24.98
N PRO A 23 24.65 -21.59 24.57
CA PRO A 23 24.34 -20.34 23.88
C PRO A 23 23.61 -20.56 22.55
N LEU A 24 23.95 -21.62 21.81
CA LEU A 24 23.27 -21.95 20.55
C LEU A 24 21.82 -22.38 20.79
N LEU A 25 21.55 -23.20 21.81
CA LEU A 25 20.19 -23.60 22.17
C LEU A 25 19.33 -22.41 22.60
N ILE A 26 19.90 -21.50 23.41
CA ILE A 26 19.23 -20.24 23.77
C ILE A 26 18.91 -19.42 22.53
N LEU A 27 19.84 -19.33 21.57
CA LEU A 27 19.63 -18.57 20.33
C LEU A 27 18.53 -19.20 19.47
N ILE A 28 18.46 -20.53 19.37
CA ILE A 28 17.44 -21.23 18.57
C ILE A 28 16.05 -21.05 19.18
N VAL A 29 15.93 -21.28 20.49
CA VAL A 29 14.65 -21.17 21.21
C VAL A 29 14.22 -19.70 21.31
N GLY A 30 15.15 -18.82 21.68
CA GLY A 30 14.93 -17.38 21.77
C GLY A 30 14.62 -16.73 20.42
N GLY A 31 15.29 -17.16 19.35
CA GLY A 31 15.00 -16.71 17.98
C GLY A 31 13.61 -17.11 17.52
N SER A 32 13.19 -18.34 17.80
CA SER A 32 11.87 -18.85 17.42
C SER A 32 10.73 -18.10 18.14
N PHE A 33 10.91 -17.77 19.43
CA PHE A 33 9.95 -16.93 20.17
C PHE A 33 10.02 -15.46 19.78
N GLY A 34 11.21 -14.91 19.53
CA GLY A 34 11.38 -13.50 19.15
C GLY A 34 10.77 -13.15 17.79
N LEU A 35 10.93 -14.02 16.78
CA LEU A 35 10.34 -13.79 15.45
C LEU A 35 8.81 -13.94 15.44
N LYS A 36 8.25 -14.74 16.35
CA LYS A 36 6.80 -14.97 16.45
C LYS A 36 6.04 -13.68 16.72
N GLU A 37 6.50 -12.89 17.70
CA GLU A 37 5.86 -11.61 18.06
C GLU A 37 6.06 -10.55 16.96
N PHE A 38 7.24 -10.53 16.32
CA PHE A 38 7.51 -9.59 15.23
C PHE A 38 6.62 -9.81 14.00
N ARG A 39 6.30 -11.07 13.68
CA ARG A 39 5.40 -11.40 12.56
C ARG A 39 3.98 -10.89 12.82
N THR A 40 3.45 -11.06 14.02
CA THR A 40 2.10 -10.62 14.37
C THR A 40 1.96 -9.10 14.25
N LEU A 41 2.94 -8.35 14.76
CA LEU A 41 2.96 -6.89 14.67
C LEU A 41 2.89 -6.38 13.22
N ARG A 42 3.60 -7.02 12.28
CA ARG A 42 3.55 -6.64 10.86
C ARG A 42 2.16 -6.79 10.26
N TYR A 43 1.48 -7.90 10.53
CA TYR A 43 0.12 -8.10 10.03
C TYR A 43 -0.87 -7.19 10.73
N GLU A 44 -0.75 -6.98 12.04
CA GLU A 44 -1.64 -6.10 12.79
C GLU A 44 -1.52 -4.64 12.32
N ILE A 45 -0.30 -4.14 12.06
CA ILE A 45 -0.09 -2.77 11.56
C ILE A 45 -0.62 -2.61 10.13
N ILE A 46 -0.39 -3.60 9.26
CA ILE A 46 -0.87 -3.55 7.87
C ILE A 46 -2.39 -3.68 7.82
N ASP A 47 -2.97 -4.57 8.62
CA ASP A 47 -4.42 -4.78 8.68
C ASP A 47 -5.13 -3.59 9.33
N LYS A 48 -4.54 -2.98 10.37
CA LYS A 48 -5.04 -1.70 10.92
C LYS A 48 -4.97 -0.56 9.92
N ARG A 49 -3.90 -0.46 9.11
CA ARG A 49 -3.83 0.54 8.02
C ARG A 49 -4.90 0.32 6.95
N ARG A 50 -5.28 -0.92 6.66
CA ARG A 50 -6.38 -1.23 5.73
C ARG A 50 -7.77 -0.98 6.31
N LYS A 51 -7.90 -1.03 7.65
CA LYS A 51 -9.13 -0.76 8.39
C LYS A 51 -9.28 0.70 8.83
N VAL A 52 -8.33 1.58 8.48
CA VAL A 52 -8.49 3.03 8.72
C VAL A 52 -9.81 3.45 8.08
N ASP A 53 -10.62 4.12 8.90
CA ASP A 53 -12.06 4.16 8.82
C ASP A 53 -12.64 4.50 7.43
N PRO A 54 -13.70 3.79 7.00
CA PRO A 54 -14.50 4.20 5.85
C PRO A 54 -15.20 5.55 6.06
N GLU A 55 -15.16 6.12 7.26
CA GLU A 55 -15.53 7.51 7.54
C GLU A 55 -14.43 8.50 7.14
N THR A 56 -13.17 8.25 7.51
CA THR A 56 -12.04 9.13 7.13
C THR A 56 -11.71 9.02 5.64
N GLU A 57 -11.80 7.84 5.03
CA GLU A 57 -11.70 7.71 3.57
C GLU A 57 -12.85 8.41 2.84
N ALA A 58 -14.04 8.50 3.45
CA ALA A 58 -15.19 9.19 2.87
C ALA A 58 -15.13 10.71 3.06
N GLU A 59 -14.55 11.19 4.15
CA GLU A 59 -14.25 12.60 4.36
C GLU A 59 -13.24 13.09 3.31
N HIS A 60 -12.21 12.28 3.02
CA HIS A 60 -11.20 12.61 2.02
C HIS A 60 -11.63 12.32 0.57
N ASN A 61 -12.65 11.50 0.33
CA ASN A 61 -13.15 11.23 -1.02
C ASN A 61 -14.67 10.94 -1.07
N PRO A 62 -15.51 11.97 -0.89
CA PRO A 62 -16.97 11.82 -0.85
C PRO A 62 -17.56 11.30 -2.17
N ARG A 63 -16.83 11.43 -3.29
CA ARG A 63 -17.26 10.97 -4.62
C ARG A 63 -17.28 9.45 -4.76
N ARG A 64 -16.50 8.72 -3.96
CA ARG A 64 -16.45 7.24 -4.02
C ARG A 64 -17.66 6.57 -3.37
N LYS A 65 -18.34 7.23 -2.42
CA LYS A 65 -19.54 6.66 -1.78
C LYS A 65 -20.81 6.82 -2.64
N THR A 66 -20.85 7.83 -3.50
CA THR A 66 -22.06 8.15 -4.27
C THR A 66 -22.23 7.32 -5.54
N GLU A 67 -21.14 6.82 -6.11
CA GLU A 67 -21.20 5.96 -7.30
C GLU A 67 -21.22 4.49 -6.86
N LYS A 68 -22.41 3.87 -6.84
CA LYS A 68 -22.50 2.40 -6.89
C LYS A 68 -21.99 1.98 -8.26
N VAL A 69 -20.67 1.84 -8.38
CA VAL A 69 -19.99 1.40 -9.61
C VAL A 69 -20.37 -0.05 -9.85
N SER A 70 -21.47 -0.28 -10.60
CA SER A 70 -21.79 -1.62 -11.09
C SER A 70 -20.97 -1.87 -12.35
N ILE A 71 -20.45 -3.09 -12.49
CA ILE A 71 -19.63 -3.47 -13.66
C ILE A 71 -20.38 -3.20 -14.97
N GLU A 72 -21.69 -3.43 -14.98
CA GLU A 72 -22.57 -3.16 -16.13
C GLU A 72 -22.61 -1.67 -16.49
N SER A 73 -22.76 -0.78 -15.50
CA SER A 73 -22.82 0.66 -15.74
C SER A 73 -21.51 1.22 -16.31
N GLU A 74 -20.37 0.73 -15.84
CA GLU A 74 -19.06 1.13 -16.38
C GLU A 74 -18.82 0.54 -17.76
N TYR A 75 -19.25 -0.70 -17.99
CA TYR A 75 -19.18 -1.32 -19.31
C TYR A 75 -19.96 -0.51 -20.35
N GLN A 76 -21.18 -0.08 -20.03
CA GLN A 76 -21.99 0.74 -20.92
C GLN A 76 -21.37 2.12 -21.18
N LYS A 77 -20.75 2.74 -20.17
CA LYS A 77 -19.99 4.00 -20.34
C LYS A 77 -18.79 3.82 -21.27
N LEU A 78 -18.09 2.69 -21.18
CA LEU A 78 -16.92 2.40 -22.02
C LEU A 78 -17.31 2.08 -23.46
N GLN A 79 -18.43 1.39 -23.69
CA GLN A 79 -18.94 1.14 -25.04
C GLN A 79 -19.28 2.43 -25.80
N GLY A 80 -19.71 3.48 -25.10
CA GLY A 80 -20.04 4.78 -25.71
C GLY A 80 -18.85 5.72 -25.90
N GLN A 81 -17.65 5.35 -25.42
CA GLN A 81 -16.45 6.17 -25.58
C GLN A 81 -15.74 5.87 -26.90
N ASN A 82 -15.22 6.91 -27.55
CA ASN A 82 -14.33 6.75 -28.70
C ASN A 82 -12.93 6.44 -28.16
N LEU A 83 -12.49 5.18 -28.29
CA LEU A 83 -11.17 4.72 -27.85
C LEU A 83 -10.09 4.88 -28.94
N ASP A 84 -10.48 5.21 -30.18
CA ASP A 84 -9.57 5.23 -31.33
C ASP A 84 -8.59 6.42 -31.27
N ASP A 85 -8.99 7.53 -30.64
CA ASP A 85 -8.17 8.73 -30.46
C ASP A 85 -7.30 8.70 -29.19
N TRP A 86 -7.11 7.53 -28.56
CA TRP A 86 -6.33 7.44 -27.32
C TRP A 86 -4.85 7.74 -27.54
N ARG A 87 -4.30 8.68 -26.76
CA ARG A 87 -2.88 9.04 -26.76
C ARG A 87 -2.23 8.79 -25.42
N ASN A 88 -1.11 8.06 -25.41
CA ASN A 88 -0.33 7.84 -24.19
C ASN A 88 0.49 9.09 -23.84
N ILE A 89 0.10 9.80 -22.78
CA ILE A 89 0.84 10.95 -22.24
C ILE A 89 1.57 10.48 -20.98
N ARG A 90 2.90 10.62 -20.99
CA ARG A 90 3.75 10.34 -19.83
C ARG A 90 3.89 11.57 -18.94
N GLY A 91 3.93 11.36 -17.63
CA GLY A 91 4.31 12.40 -16.69
C GLY A 91 5.79 12.80 -16.86
N PRO A 92 6.16 14.03 -16.50
CA PRO A 92 7.54 14.49 -16.55
C PRO A 92 8.36 13.75 -15.48
N ARG A 93 9.57 13.31 -15.84
CA ARG A 93 10.54 12.86 -14.83
C ARG A 93 11.00 14.05 -13.98
N PRO A 94 11.52 13.83 -12.76
CA PRO A 94 11.94 14.93 -11.87
C PRO A 94 12.93 15.93 -12.48
N TRP A 95 13.66 15.53 -13.52
CA TRP A 95 14.64 16.35 -14.24
C TRP A 95 14.18 16.79 -15.64
N GLU A 96 12.98 16.40 -16.09
CA GLU A 96 12.40 16.84 -17.37
C GLU A 96 11.59 18.13 -17.16
N ASN A 97 11.53 18.98 -18.17
CA ASN A 97 10.79 20.24 -18.09
C ASN A 97 9.27 19.99 -18.14
N SER A 98 8.54 20.35 -17.09
CA SER A 98 7.10 20.11 -16.96
C SER A 98 6.21 20.98 -17.86
N LYS A 99 6.76 21.96 -18.58
CA LYS A 99 5.96 22.91 -19.40
C LYS A 99 5.12 22.21 -20.46
N GLU A 100 5.70 21.28 -21.21
CA GLU A 100 4.98 20.56 -22.28
C GLU A 100 3.83 19.71 -21.72
N PHE A 101 4.07 19.02 -20.60
CA PHE A 101 3.05 18.24 -19.91
C PHE A 101 1.91 19.12 -19.41
N GLN A 102 2.21 20.27 -18.80
CA GLN A 102 1.20 21.22 -18.34
C GLN A 102 0.37 21.80 -19.48
N GLU A 103 0.97 22.05 -20.64
CA GLU A 103 0.26 22.54 -21.83
C GLU A 103 -0.72 21.48 -22.35
N ILE A 104 -0.29 20.22 -22.45
CA ILE A 104 -1.15 19.11 -22.85
C ILE A 104 -2.36 18.97 -21.91
N LEU A 105 -2.13 19.07 -20.59
CA LEU A 105 -3.21 19.04 -19.61
C LEU A 105 -4.19 20.20 -19.79
N ARG A 106 -3.68 21.39 -20.12
CA ARG A 106 -4.53 22.56 -20.39
C ARG A 106 -5.38 22.34 -21.64
N GLN A 107 -4.79 21.85 -22.72
CA GLN A 107 -5.50 21.54 -23.96
C GLN A 107 -6.62 20.51 -23.73
N HIS A 108 -6.32 19.42 -23.01
CA HIS A 108 -7.32 18.41 -22.68
C HIS A 108 -8.47 19.01 -21.85
N LYS A 109 -8.16 19.84 -20.85
CA LYS A 109 -9.17 20.51 -20.03
C LYS A 109 -10.06 21.43 -20.87
N GLU A 110 -9.47 22.19 -21.80
CA GLU A 110 -10.21 23.07 -22.72
C GLU A 110 -11.06 22.28 -23.72
N GLU A 111 -10.58 21.14 -24.22
CA GLU A 111 -11.36 20.24 -25.06
C GLU A 111 -12.55 19.65 -24.31
N ASP A 112 -12.35 19.19 -23.08
CA ASP A 112 -13.41 18.66 -22.23
C ASP A 112 -14.45 19.73 -21.89
N GLN A 113 -14.02 20.96 -21.60
CA GLN A 113 -14.92 22.10 -21.42
C GLN A 113 -15.73 22.38 -22.70
N ARG A 114 -15.08 22.42 -23.87
CA ARG A 114 -15.76 22.61 -25.17
C ARG A 114 -16.74 21.49 -25.47
N ARG A 115 -16.41 20.24 -25.15
CA ARG A 115 -17.30 19.08 -25.29
C ARG A 115 -18.51 19.22 -24.37
N ALA A 116 -18.30 19.56 -23.10
CA ALA A 116 -19.37 19.79 -22.13
C ALA A 116 -20.31 20.93 -22.56
N GLU A 117 -19.76 22.04 -23.05
CA GLU A 117 -20.56 23.15 -23.59
C GLU A 117 -21.37 22.75 -24.82
N LYS A 118 -20.79 21.97 -25.73
CA LYS A 118 -21.52 21.43 -26.89
C LYS A 118 -22.66 20.51 -26.48
N VAL A 119 -22.45 19.67 -25.46
CA VAL A 119 -23.50 18.80 -24.90
C VAL A 119 -24.59 19.64 -24.25
N TRP A 120 -24.24 20.64 -23.44
CA TRP A 120 -25.19 21.53 -22.78
C TRP A 120 -26.04 22.36 -23.75
N LYS A 121 -25.44 22.83 -24.85
CA LYS A 121 -26.14 23.66 -25.86
C LYS A 121 -26.94 22.86 -26.88
N LYS A 122 -26.83 21.53 -26.92
CA LYS A 122 -27.66 20.71 -27.81
C LYS A 122 -29.11 20.72 -27.28
N PRO A 123 -30.11 21.13 -28.08
CA PRO A 123 -31.50 21.02 -27.66
C PRO A 123 -31.85 19.54 -27.47
N ALA A 124 -32.51 19.22 -26.35
CA ALA A 124 -33.05 17.88 -26.13
C ALA A 124 -34.02 17.57 -27.28
N SER A 125 -33.64 16.61 -28.12
CA SER A 125 -34.45 16.09 -29.23
C SER A 125 -35.22 14.87 -28.78
#